data_AF-A0AAV1NVM2-F1
#
_entry.id   AF-A0AAV1NVM2-F1
#
_cell.length_a   1.000
_cell.length_b   1.000
_cell.length_c   1.000
_cell.angle_alpha   90.00
_cell.angle_beta   90.00
_cell.angle_gamma   90.00
#
_symmetry.space_group_name_H-M   'P 1'
#
loop_
_entity.id
_entity.type
_entity.pdbx_description
1 polymer ?
#
loop_
_entity_poly.entity_id
_entity_poly.type
_entity_poly.pdbx_seq_one_letter_code
_entity_poly.pdbx_strand_id
1 'polypeptide(L)'
;MADDADMRNELSDMQQRADQLADESLESTRRMLQLVEESKDAGIRTLVMLDEQGEQLERIEEGMDQINKDMKDAEKNLNDLGKFCGLCSCPCNKMKSGASKAWGNNQDGVVASQPARVVDEREQMAISGGFIRRVTDDARENEMDENLEQVGGIIGNLRHMALDMGNEIDTQNRQIDRIMEKFPTMAYITHLDVSINETEEQNLQAKGFKKINVDLNKGADGNHIYLWYKKESGVPPITRIQVTFKDILAAGLINAGYTKIDKDLNAGSGGDYIYLWYYRGQTEYDTPIVDIEVTTDAKQEDDMVRSGWERLACDLNRKAGGNWIHIWMKREKQTYICDVTVTDSFGSDQDHFKNGYIRVDEDTNRDAGGAYVFIWYRETTDPKRALTALNISTNDSEFTALQQQNYQSVSVNFNEGSKGVPVYLWYKKDGSLDPIKAMTVLVNPDAVKSYVKAGATVIEKNLNSGNDGKIEYLCFNQ
;
A
#
# COMPACT_ATOMS: atom_id res chain seq x y z
N MET A 1 74.86 -41.72 30.18
CA MET A 1 73.98 -42.61 29.39
C MET A 1 72.50 -42.21 29.47
N ALA A 2 72.08 -41.33 30.39
CA ALA A 2 70.71 -40.80 30.43
C ALA A 2 70.43 -39.76 29.31
N ASP A 3 71.35 -38.81 29.08
CA ASP A 3 71.17 -37.74 28.07
C ASP A 3 70.97 -38.21 26.61
N ASP A 4 71.63 -39.30 26.18
CA ASP A 4 71.49 -39.80 24.79
C ASP A 4 70.16 -40.53 24.56
N ALA A 5 69.58 -41.09 25.63
CA ALA A 5 68.26 -41.73 25.57
C ALA A 5 67.14 -40.68 25.55
N ASP A 6 67.28 -39.61 26.33
CA ASP A 6 66.31 -38.51 26.38
C ASP A 6 66.27 -37.73 25.05
N MET A 7 67.43 -37.42 24.44
CA MET A 7 67.47 -36.77 23.11
C MET A 7 66.85 -37.63 22.00
N ARG A 8 67.03 -38.96 22.05
CA ARG A 8 66.37 -39.88 21.07
C ARG A 8 64.86 -39.96 21.27
N ASN A 9 64.40 -39.89 22.52
CA ASN A 9 62.96 -39.83 22.82
C ASN A 9 62.36 -38.50 22.33
N GLU A 10 63.03 -37.36 22.54
CA GLU A 10 62.56 -36.05 22.05
C GLU A 10 62.49 -35.98 20.52
N LEU A 11 63.47 -36.55 19.81
CA LEU A 11 63.45 -36.63 18.35
C LEU A 11 62.33 -37.56 17.85
N SER A 12 62.10 -38.68 18.53
CA SER A 12 60.99 -39.60 18.22
C SER A 12 59.64 -38.93 18.44
N ASP A 13 59.46 -38.21 19.55
CA ASP A 13 58.24 -37.48 19.86
C ASP A 13 57.98 -36.35 18.85
N MET A 14 59.04 -35.65 18.43
CA MET A 14 58.94 -34.60 17.41
C MET A 14 58.52 -35.18 16.06
N GLN A 15 59.07 -36.33 15.68
CA GLN A 15 58.72 -37.00 14.44
C GLN A 15 57.29 -37.54 14.46
N GLN A 16 56.85 -38.11 15.58
CA GLN A 16 55.47 -38.55 15.77
C GLN A 16 54.47 -37.39 15.69
N ARG A 17 54.81 -36.22 16.24
CA ARG A 17 53.99 -35.00 16.09
C ARG A 17 53.94 -34.50 14.66
N ALA A 18 55.06 -34.54 13.93
CA ALA A 18 55.11 -34.13 12.53
C ALA A 18 54.23 -35.05 11.65
N ASP A 19 54.28 -36.36 11.88
CA ASP A 19 53.42 -37.32 11.19
C ASP A 19 51.94 -37.10 11.52
N GLN A 20 51.61 -36.87 12.79
CA GLN A 20 50.24 -36.56 13.19
C GLN A 20 49.71 -35.29 12.52
N LEU A 21 50.51 -34.22 12.48
CA LEU A 21 50.14 -32.96 11.81
C LEU A 21 49.97 -33.13 10.30
N ALA A 22 50.77 -33.97 9.66
CA ALA A 22 50.63 -34.29 8.24
C ALA A 22 49.33 -35.05 7.95
N ASP A 23 48.99 -36.03 8.78
CA ASP A 23 47.73 -36.79 8.65
C ASP A 23 46.50 -35.90 8.90
N GLU A 24 46.54 -35.04 9.92
CA GLU A 24 45.48 -34.05 10.19
C GLU A 24 45.29 -33.06 9.02
N SER A 25 46.39 -32.65 8.37
CA SER A 25 46.38 -31.78 7.19
C SER A 25 45.78 -32.47 5.97
N LEU A 26 46.12 -33.75 5.75
CA LEU A 26 45.55 -34.56 4.67
C LEU A 26 44.05 -34.79 4.87
N GLU A 27 43.61 -35.10 6.08
CA GLU A 27 42.18 -35.18 6.38
C GLU A 27 41.48 -33.84 6.14
N SER A 28 42.14 -32.71 6.39
CA SER A 28 41.61 -31.39 6.10
C SER A 28 41.40 -31.16 4.60
N THR A 29 42.35 -31.58 3.74
CA THR A 29 42.19 -31.47 2.28
C THR A 29 41.09 -32.38 1.75
N ARG A 30 40.93 -33.59 2.31
CA ARG A 30 39.79 -34.48 1.99
C ARG A 30 38.44 -33.88 2.38
N ARG A 31 38.34 -33.27 3.57
CA ARG A 31 37.12 -32.54 3.99
C ARG A 31 36.85 -31.34 3.08
N MET A 32 37.91 -30.62 2.67
CA MET A 32 37.79 -29.49 1.76
C MET A 32 37.20 -29.91 0.42
N LEU A 33 37.69 -31.01 -0.16
CA LEU A 33 37.15 -31.59 -1.39
C LEU A 33 35.65 -31.89 -1.28
N GLN A 34 35.26 -32.61 -0.23
CA GLN A 34 33.85 -32.94 -0.01
C GLN A 34 32.97 -31.68 0.07
N LEU A 35 33.41 -30.68 0.83
CA LEU A 35 32.65 -29.42 0.99
C LEU A 35 32.54 -28.63 -0.31
N VAL A 36 33.58 -28.60 -1.15
CA VAL A 36 33.52 -27.88 -2.44
C VAL A 36 32.67 -28.61 -3.48
N GLU A 37 32.65 -29.95 -3.47
CA GLU A 37 31.72 -30.73 -4.28
C GLU A 37 30.27 -30.50 -3.86
N GLU A 38 29.98 -30.55 -2.55
CA GLU A 38 28.65 -30.22 -2.02
C GLU A 38 28.22 -28.78 -2.38
N SER A 39 29.15 -27.83 -2.31
CA SER A 39 28.91 -26.43 -2.68
C SER A 39 28.62 -26.28 -4.18
N LYS A 40 29.32 -27.05 -5.03
CA LYS A 40 29.08 -27.06 -6.47
C LYS A 40 27.69 -27.61 -6.78
N ASP A 41 27.29 -28.72 -6.18
CA ASP A 41 25.97 -29.31 -6.38
C ASP A 41 24.84 -28.38 -5.90
N ALA A 42 25.03 -27.71 -4.75
CA ALA A 42 24.11 -26.69 -4.27
C ALA A 42 24.04 -25.47 -5.22
N GLY A 43 25.18 -25.05 -5.78
CA GLY A 43 25.25 -23.98 -6.78
C GLY A 43 24.49 -24.34 -8.07
N ILE A 44 24.66 -25.55 -8.59
CA ILE A 44 23.94 -26.04 -9.77
C ILE A 44 22.43 -26.05 -9.52
N ARG A 45 21.98 -26.58 -8.38
CA ARG A 45 20.55 -26.56 -8.02
C ARG A 45 19.99 -25.14 -7.94
N THR A 46 20.78 -24.21 -7.40
CA THR A 46 20.39 -22.81 -7.30
C THR A 46 20.26 -22.16 -8.67
N LEU A 47 21.19 -22.41 -9.59
CA LEU A 47 21.10 -21.94 -10.98
C LEU A 47 19.87 -22.48 -11.70
N VAL A 48 19.53 -23.77 -11.53
CA VAL A 48 18.31 -24.35 -12.11
C VAL A 48 17.05 -23.68 -11.53
N MET A 49 17.00 -23.43 -10.22
CA MET A 49 15.88 -22.71 -9.62
C MET A 49 15.76 -21.26 -10.10
N LEU A 50 16.89 -20.57 -10.32
CA LEU A 50 16.90 -19.21 -10.86
C LEU A 50 16.39 -19.19 -12.30
N ASP A 51 16.79 -20.14 -13.14
CA ASP A 51 16.31 -20.29 -14.52
C ASP A 51 14.79 -20.52 -14.57
N GLU A 52 14.28 -21.45 -13.74
CA GLU A 52 12.83 -21.70 -13.61
C GLU A 52 12.06 -20.45 -13.11
N GLN A 53 12.65 -19.66 -12.21
CA GLN A 53 12.08 -18.39 -11.75
C GLN A 53 12.05 -17.34 -12.85
N GLY A 54 13.11 -17.25 -13.66
CA GLY A 54 13.16 -16.38 -14.84
C GLY A 54 12.03 -16.67 -15.82
N GLU A 55 11.80 -17.95 -16.15
CA GLU A 55 10.67 -18.34 -17.01
C GLU A 55 9.30 -18.02 -16.38
N GLN A 56 9.17 -18.15 -15.07
CA GLN A 56 7.94 -17.75 -14.37
C GLN A 56 7.69 -16.24 -14.50
N LEU A 57 8.72 -15.42 -14.34
CA LEU A 57 8.64 -13.98 -14.53
C LEU A 57 8.27 -13.61 -15.96
N GLU A 58 8.80 -14.32 -16.97
CA GLU A 58 8.42 -14.11 -18.38
C GLU A 58 6.92 -14.39 -18.61
N ARG A 59 6.39 -15.50 -18.11
CA ARG A 59 4.94 -15.80 -18.18
C ARG A 59 4.09 -14.74 -17.48
N ILE A 60 4.57 -14.21 -16.35
CA ILE A 60 3.87 -13.13 -15.63
C ILE A 60 3.89 -11.84 -16.46
N GLU A 61 5.03 -11.49 -17.06
CA GLU A 61 5.17 -10.30 -17.90
C GLU A 61 4.25 -10.37 -19.13
N GLU A 62 4.19 -11.52 -19.82
CA GLU A 62 3.26 -11.76 -20.93
C GLU A 62 1.79 -11.67 -20.49
N GLY A 63 1.45 -12.27 -19.34
CA GLY A 63 0.12 -12.18 -18.76
C GLY A 63 -0.29 -10.74 -18.45
N MET A 64 0.64 -9.93 -17.92
CA MET A 64 0.40 -8.51 -17.65
C MET A 64 0.24 -7.69 -18.94
N ASP A 65 1.03 -7.98 -19.98
CA ASP A 65 0.88 -7.32 -21.28
C ASP A 65 -0.48 -7.65 -21.93
N GLN A 66 -0.97 -8.88 -21.76
CA GLN A 66 -2.31 -9.28 -22.21
C GLN A 66 -3.40 -8.56 -21.42
N ILE A 67 -3.31 -8.52 -20.08
CA ILE A 67 -4.26 -7.78 -19.23
C ILE A 67 -4.32 -6.31 -19.63
N ASN A 68 -3.17 -5.68 -19.89
CA ASN A 68 -3.12 -4.28 -20.30
C ASN A 68 -3.79 -4.06 -21.67
N LYS A 69 -3.65 -4.99 -22.62
CA LYS A 69 -4.39 -4.97 -23.90
C LYS A 69 -5.88 -5.13 -23.69
N ASP A 70 -6.29 -6.14 -22.92
CA ASP A 70 -7.70 -6.43 -22.63
C ASP A 70 -8.37 -5.24 -21.92
N MET A 71 -7.66 -4.58 -21.00
CA MET A 71 -8.13 -3.37 -20.34
C MET A 71 -8.34 -2.20 -21.30
N LYS A 72 -7.43 -1.99 -22.28
CA LYS A 72 -7.60 -0.98 -23.32
C LYS A 72 -8.78 -1.27 -24.23
N ASP A 73 -8.98 -2.54 -24.59
CA ASP A 73 -10.10 -2.98 -25.41
C ASP A 73 -11.43 -2.85 -24.64
N ALA A 74 -11.45 -3.19 -23.35
CA ALA A 74 -12.60 -2.98 -22.47
C ALA A 74 -12.97 -1.48 -22.35
N GLU A 75 -11.98 -0.60 -22.19
CA GLU A 75 -12.19 0.84 -22.17
C GLU A 75 -12.78 1.35 -23.50
N LYS A 76 -12.26 0.88 -24.63
CA LYS A 76 -12.79 1.21 -25.95
C LYS A 76 -14.24 0.72 -26.12
N ASN A 77 -14.53 -0.50 -25.70
CA ASN A 77 -15.88 -1.06 -25.78
C ASN A 77 -16.87 -0.29 -24.89
N LEU A 78 -16.47 0.14 -23.69
CA LEU A 78 -17.30 1.01 -22.84
C LEU A 78 -17.54 2.39 -23.49
N ASN A 79 -16.51 2.98 -24.10
CA ASN A 79 -16.63 4.24 -24.84
C ASN A 79 -17.56 4.10 -26.07
N ASP A 80 -17.50 2.98 -26.78
CA ASP A 80 -18.35 2.72 -27.93
C ASP A 80 -19.78 2.36 -27.51
N LEU A 81 -19.99 1.72 -26.35
CA LEU A 81 -21.31 1.51 -25.75
C LEU A 81 -21.95 2.82 -25.28
N GLY A 82 -21.14 3.76 -24.76
CA GLY A 82 -21.57 5.12 -24.45
C GLY A 82 -22.07 5.90 -25.68
N LYS A 83 -21.53 5.61 -26.87
CA LYS A 83 -22.02 6.16 -28.15
C LYS A 83 -23.27 5.45 -28.68
N PHE A 84 -23.58 4.24 -28.17
CA PHE A 84 -24.66 3.40 -28.66
C PHE A 84 -25.96 3.52 -27.84
N CYS A 85 -25.93 4.13 -26.65
CA CYS A 85 -27.16 4.53 -25.95
C CYS A 85 -27.71 5.84 -26.54
N GLY A 86 -28.15 5.75 -27.80
CA GLY A 86 -28.66 6.85 -28.61
C GLY A 86 -29.96 6.47 -29.30
N LEU A 87 -31.01 6.15 -28.54
CA LEU A 87 -32.37 6.21 -29.05
C LEU A 87 -32.91 7.65 -28.95
N CYS A 88 -32.18 8.59 -29.54
CA CYS A 88 -32.67 9.93 -29.85
C CYS A 88 -31.81 10.51 -30.98
N SER A 89 -32.46 10.92 -32.08
CA SER A 89 -31.79 11.41 -33.29
C SER A 89 -30.99 12.69 -33.03
N CYS A 90 -29.68 12.67 -33.28
CA CYS A 90 -28.96 13.90 -33.61
C CYS A 90 -27.85 13.66 -34.65
N PRO A 91 -27.82 14.41 -35.78
CA PRO A 91 -26.90 14.20 -36.90
C PRO A 91 -25.71 15.19 -36.93
N CYS A 92 -24.55 14.68 -37.40
CA CYS A 92 -23.33 15.37 -37.89
C CYS A 92 -22.27 15.80 -36.82
N ASN A 93 -20.95 15.71 -37.00
CA ASN A 93 -20.14 15.30 -38.16
C ASN A 93 -18.67 14.98 -37.82
N LYS A 94 -18.02 14.34 -38.79
CA LYS A 94 -16.60 14.01 -38.98
C LYS A 94 -15.58 15.12 -38.64
N MET A 95 -14.44 14.72 -38.06
CA MET A 95 -13.11 15.27 -38.42
C MET A 95 -12.06 14.16 -38.53
N LYS A 96 -11.29 14.21 -39.63
CA LYS A 96 -10.03 13.49 -39.85
C LYS A 96 -8.86 14.43 -39.55
N SER A 97 -7.90 13.97 -38.76
CA SER A 97 -6.46 14.31 -38.77
C SER A 97 -5.80 13.44 -37.68
N GLY A 98 -4.72 12.68 -37.85
CA GLY A 98 -3.64 12.72 -38.84
C GLY A 98 -2.32 12.96 -38.10
N ALA A 99 -1.46 11.92 -38.03
CA ALA A 99 -0.10 11.87 -37.46
C ALA A 99 0.01 11.89 -35.92
N SER A 100 0.93 11.17 -35.25
CA SER A 100 2.23 10.66 -35.68
C SER A 100 2.62 9.36 -34.96
N LYS A 101 3.23 8.43 -35.72
CA LYS A 101 4.12 7.37 -35.22
C LYS A 101 5.27 7.98 -34.40
N ALA A 102 5.59 7.35 -33.27
CA ALA A 102 6.89 7.34 -32.56
C ALA A 102 6.62 6.59 -31.23
N TRP A 103 6.99 5.34 -31.03
CA TRP A 103 8.31 4.74 -30.87
C TRP A 103 8.23 3.28 -31.34
N GLY A 104 9.19 2.67 -32.03
CA GLY A 104 10.64 2.74 -31.83
C GLY A 104 11.07 1.29 -31.64
N ASN A 105 11.30 0.58 -32.75
CA ASN A 105 11.84 -0.77 -32.75
C ASN A 105 13.21 -0.75 -32.05
N ASN A 106 13.29 -1.25 -30.83
CA ASN A 106 14.53 -1.85 -30.35
C ASN A 106 14.49 -3.31 -30.74
N GLN A 107 15.23 -3.63 -31.79
CA GLN A 107 15.79 -4.97 -31.95
C GLN A 107 16.81 -5.13 -30.82
N ASP A 108 16.40 -5.67 -29.68
CA ASP A 108 17.37 -6.25 -28.75
C ASP A 108 17.81 -7.57 -29.36
N GLY A 109 19.09 -7.58 -29.77
CA GLY A 109 19.72 -8.72 -30.39
C GLY A 109 19.63 -9.92 -29.48
N VAL A 110 19.15 -11.02 -30.04
CA VAL A 110 19.38 -12.37 -29.49
C VAL A 110 20.89 -12.52 -29.33
N VAL A 111 21.38 -12.53 -28.09
CA VAL A 111 22.77 -12.86 -27.77
C VAL A 111 22.93 -14.37 -27.87
N ALA A 112 22.94 -14.88 -29.10
CA ALA A 112 23.45 -16.20 -29.40
C ALA A 112 24.97 -16.10 -29.53
N SER A 113 25.67 -15.93 -28.41
CA SER A 113 27.09 -16.27 -28.34
C SER A 113 27.24 -17.47 -27.41
N GLN A 114 27.42 -18.65 -28.03
CA GLN A 114 28.09 -19.76 -27.35
C GLN A 114 29.37 -19.22 -26.68
N PRO A 115 29.75 -19.69 -25.48
CA PRO A 115 30.99 -19.27 -24.87
C PRO A 115 32.15 -19.77 -25.73
N ALA A 116 32.68 -18.90 -26.57
CA ALA A 116 34.02 -19.03 -27.09
C ALA A 116 34.97 -18.83 -25.90
N ARG A 117 35.83 -19.82 -25.69
CA ARG A 117 36.86 -19.84 -24.65
C ARG A 117 37.84 -18.69 -24.89
N VAL A 118 37.59 -17.53 -24.30
CA VAL A 118 38.58 -16.44 -24.24
C VAL A 118 39.48 -16.75 -23.06
N VAL A 119 40.59 -17.43 -23.33
CA VAL A 119 41.70 -17.53 -22.39
C VAL A 119 42.38 -16.17 -22.40
N ASP A 120 42.29 -15.44 -21.29
CA ASP A 120 43.06 -14.22 -21.09
C ASP A 120 44.56 -14.59 -21.00
N GLU A 121 45.36 -14.13 -21.96
CA GLU A 121 46.80 -14.39 -22.05
C GLU A 121 47.62 -13.70 -20.93
N ARG A 122 46.96 -13.11 -19.93
CA ARG A 122 47.62 -12.50 -18.76
C ARG A 122 47.57 -13.30 -17.47
N GLU A 123 46.90 -14.45 -17.41
CA GLU A 123 46.96 -15.38 -16.27
C GLU A 123 47.99 -16.52 -16.47
N GLN A 124 48.96 -16.33 -17.36
CA GLN A 124 50.03 -17.30 -17.63
C GLN A 124 51.35 -16.99 -16.91
N MET A 125 51.30 -16.34 -15.75
CA MET A 125 52.48 -16.20 -14.90
C MET A 125 52.13 -16.47 -13.44
N ALA A 126 52.80 -17.50 -12.89
CA ALA A 126 52.83 -17.97 -11.51
C ALA A 126 51.64 -18.84 -11.06
N ILE A 127 51.77 -20.16 -11.28
CA ILE A 127 51.83 -21.23 -10.26
C ILE A 127 52.53 -22.41 -10.96
N SER A 128 53.86 -22.46 -10.88
CA SER A 128 54.68 -23.58 -11.37
C SER A 128 55.34 -24.36 -10.22
N GLY A 129 54.91 -24.11 -8.99
CA GLY A 129 55.20 -24.95 -7.84
C GLY A 129 53.87 -25.47 -7.31
N GLY A 130 53.82 -26.75 -6.92
CA GLY A 130 52.63 -27.32 -6.28
C GLY A 130 52.11 -26.44 -5.14
N PHE A 131 50.83 -26.59 -4.82
CA PHE A 131 50.15 -25.85 -3.75
C PHE A 131 50.82 -26.08 -2.39
N ILE A 132 51.58 -27.17 -2.27
CA ILE A 132 52.31 -27.57 -1.08
C ILE A 132 53.81 -27.58 -1.33
N ARG A 133 54.57 -26.98 -0.40
CA ARG A 133 56.02 -27.12 -0.36
C ARG A 133 56.37 -28.51 0.16
N ARG A 134 56.88 -29.37 -0.72
CA ARG A 134 57.31 -30.74 -0.39
C ARG A 134 58.46 -30.72 0.61
N VAL A 135 58.31 -31.41 1.74
CA VAL A 135 59.34 -31.53 2.79
C VAL A 135 59.81 -32.96 2.94
N THR A 136 58.88 -33.92 2.97
CA THR A 136 59.16 -35.36 3.04
C THR A 136 59.08 -36.06 1.69
N ASP A 137 58.40 -35.44 0.70
CA ASP A 137 58.12 -35.99 -0.63
C ASP A 137 57.46 -37.38 -0.55
N ASP A 138 56.61 -37.56 0.46
CA ASP A 138 55.89 -38.80 0.71
C ASP A 138 54.56 -38.86 -0.07
N ALA A 139 53.92 -40.03 -0.07
CA ALA A 139 52.64 -40.22 -0.78
C ALA A 139 51.52 -39.31 -0.24
N ARG A 140 51.58 -38.87 1.03
CA ARG A 140 50.56 -38.00 1.65
C ARG A 140 50.67 -36.58 1.10
N GLU A 141 51.89 -36.04 1.02
CA GLU A 141 52.13 -34.72 0.43
C GLU A 141 51.69 -34.67 -1.05
N ASN A 142 51.89 -35.76 -1.80
CA ASN A 142 51.41 -35.87 -3.18
C ASN A 142 49.87 -35.89 -3.26
N GLU A 143 49.19 -36.67 -2.40
CA GLU A 143 47.71 -36.70 -2.35
C GLU A 143 47.14 -35.34 -1.94
N MET A 144 47.77 -34.64 -0.99
CA MET A 144 47.32 -33.31 -0.60
C MET A 144 47.46 -32.28 -1.72
N ASP A 145 48.52 -32.36 -2.53
CA ASP A 145 48.73 -31.47 -3.69
C ASP A 145 47.68 -31.74 -4.79
N GLU A 146 47.40 -33.01 -5.09
CA GLU A 146 46.33 -33.42 -6.01
C GLU A 146 44.93 -32.99 -5.52
N ASN A 147 44.66 -33.11 -4.22
CA ASN A 147 43.41 -32.67 -3.62
C ASN A 147 43.22 -31.15 -3.76
N LEU A 148 44.28 -30.36 -3.50
CA LEU A 148 44.23 -28.91 -3.62
C LEU A 148 44.11 -28.44 -5.08
N GLU A 149 44.73 -29.14 -6.03
CA GLU A 149 44.56 -28.86 -7.46
C GLU A 149 43.10 -29.07 -7.90
N GLN A 150 42.48 -30.18 -7.49
CA GLN A 150 41.06 -30.44 -7.74
C GLN A 150 40.15 -29.39 -7.11
N VAL A 151 40.41 -29.03 -5.85
CA VAL A 151 39.70 -27.93 -5.17
C VAL A 151 39.83 -26.63 -5.96
N GLY A 152 41.03 -26.29 -6.43
CA GLY A 152 41.29 -25.10 -7.26
C GLY A 152 40.43 -25.07 -8.52
N GLY A 153 40.30 -26.21 -9.21
CA GLY A 153 39.42 -26.36 -10.37
C GLY A 153 37.92 -26.16 -10.04
N ILE A 154 37.45 -26.74 -8.93
CA ILE A 154 36.05 -26.61 -8.48
C ILE A 154 35.75 -25.17 -8.04
N ILE A 155 36.68 -24.51 -7.35
CA ILE A 155 36.57 -23.09 -6.98
C ILE A 155 36.49 -22.22 -8.24
N GLY A 156 37.24 -22.55 -9.29
CA GLY A 156 37.12 -21.89 -10.59
C GLY A 156 35.70 -21.98 -11.15
N ASN A 157 35.07 -23.17 -11.10
CA ASN A 157 33.68 -23.36 -11.53
C ASN A 157 32.70 -22.61 -10.63
N LEU A 158 32.89 -22.65 -9.30
CA LEU A 158 32.08 -21.89 -8.34
C LEU A 158 32.14 -20.40 -8.60
N ARG A 159 33.31 -19.85 -8.96
CA ARG A 159 33.48 -18.44 -9.33
C ARG A 159 32.63 -18.08 -10.56
N HIS A 160 32.66 -18.91 -11.59
CA HIS A 160 31.85 -18.68 -12.78
C HIS A 160 30.35 -18.76 -12.46
N MET A 161 29.91 -19.79 -11.72
CA MET A 161 28.51 -19.90 -11.29
C MET A 161 28.06 -18.70 -10.46
N ALA A 162 28.90 -18.18 -9.56
CA ALA A 162 28.58 -17.00 -8.77
C ALA A 162 28.43 -15.73 -9.63
N LEU A 163 29.26 -15.57 -10.67
CA LEU A 163 29.13 -14.47 -11.63
C LEU A 163 27.84 -14.58 -12.47
N ASP A 164 27.54 -15.79 -12.96
CA ASP A 164 26.34 -16.05 -13.74
C ASP A 164 25.07 -15.85 -12.91
N MET A 165 25.04 -16.35 -11.67
CA MET A 165 23.97 -16.10 -10.71
C MET A 165 23.78 -14.60 -10.45
N GLY A 166 24.87 -13.84 -10.27
CA GLY A 166 24.80 -12.40 -10.06
C GLY A 166 24.15 -11.66 -11.24
N ASN A 167 24.57 -12.00 -12.46
CA ASN A 167 24.03 -11.40 -13.68
C ASN A 167 22.55 -11.77 -13.90
N GLU A 168 22.16 -13.01 -13.61
CA GLU A 168 20.78 -13.47 -13.72
C GLU A 168 19.88 -12.75 -12.70
N ILE A 169 20.32 -12.65 -11.44
CA ILE A 169 19.60 -11.90 -10.40
C ILE A 169 19.43 -10.43 -10.78
N ASP A 170 20.48 -9.77 -11.31
CA ASP A 170 20.38 -8.38 -11.77
C ASP A 170 19.40 -8.22 -12.93
N THR A 171 19.34 -9.20 -13.83
CA THR A 171 18.40 -9.23 -14.95
C THR A 171 16.96 -9.41 -14.47
N GLN A 172 16.75 -10.36 -13.54
CA GLN A 172 15.46 -10.62 -12.91
C GLN A 172 14.98 -9.41 -12.10
N ASN A 173 15.86 -8.72 -11.37
CA ASN A 173 15.50 -7.49 -10.65
C ASN A 173 14.97 -6.41 -11.61
N ARG A 174 15.65 -6.19 -12.75
CA ARG A 174 15.16 -5.26 -13.78
C ARG A 174 13.84 -5.72 -14.41
N GLN A 175 13.64 -7.03 -14.56
CA GLN A 175 12.38 -7.58 -15.07
C GLN A 175 11.24 -7.35 -14.07
N ILE A 176 11.50 -7.57 -12.78
CA ILE A 176 10.55 -7.27 -11.71
C ILE A 176 10.18 -5.78 -11.72
N ASP A 177 11.14 -4.87 -11.88
CA ASP A 177 10.84 -3.43 -12.00
C ASP A 177 9.91 -3.14 -13.18
N ARG A 178 10.16 -3.72 -14.37
CA ARG A 178 9.26 -3.60 -15.53
C ARG A 178 7.89 -4.19 -15.27
N ILE A 179 7.80 -5.35 -14.62
CA ILE A 179 6.54 -5.98 -14.23
C ILE A 179 5.80 -5.11 -13.22
N MET A 180 6.50 -4.48 -12.28
CA MET A 180 5.91 -3.55 -11.31
C MET A 180 5.36 -2.28 -11.98
N GLU A 181 6.02 -1.77 -13.02
CA GLU A 181 5.48 -0.69 -13.85
C GLU A 181 4.27 -1.13 -14.69
N LYS A 182 4.30 -2.37 -15.21
CA LYS A 182 3.22 -2.99 -16.00
C LYS A 182 2.05 -3.47 -15.16
N PHE A 183 2.25 -3.69 -13.85
CA PHE A 183 1.19 -4.03 -12.91
C PHE A 183 0.08 -3.00 -13.10
N PRO A 184 -1.20 -3.41 -13.24
CA PRO A 184 -2.25 -2.53 -13.71
C PRO A 184 -2.44 -1.35 -12.74
N THR A 185 -1.71 -0.27 -13.01
CA THR A 185 -1.90 1.08 -12.48
C THR A 185 -3.26 1.65 -12.91
N MET A 186 -3.91 0.97 -13.87
CA MET A 186 -5.32 1.14 -14.24
C MET A 186 -6.32 0.66 -13.17
N ALA A 187 -5.87 0.06 -12.06
CA ALA A 187 -6.74 -0.35 -10.95
C ALA A 187 -7.14 0.85 -10.05
N TYR A 188 -6.28 1.85 -9.91
CA TYR A 188 -6.42 2.90 -8.90
C TYR A 188 -7.02 4.18 -9.46
N ILE A 189 -7.77 4.87 -8.60
CA ILE A 189 -8.24 6.22 -8.89
C ILE A 189 -7.07 7.19 -8.72
N THR A 190 -6.79 7.94 -9.78
CA THR A 190 -5.62 8.84 -9.86
C THR A 190 -6.03 10.30 -9.90
N HIS A 191 -7.24 10.59 -10.38
CA HIS A 191 -7.81 11.94 -10.46
C HIS A 191 -9.26 11.93 -10.01
N LEU A 192 -9.67 13.04 -9.40
CA LEU A 192 -11.04 13.38 -9.10
C LEU A 192 -11.33 14.78 -9.63
N ASP A 193 -12.53 14.96 -10.16
CA ASP A 193 -13.04 16.26 -10.58
C ASP A 193 -14.56 16.30 -10.41
N VAL A 194 -15.15 17.49 -10.50
CA VAL A 194 -16.58 17.72 -10.30
C VAL A 194 -17.10 18.59 -11.43
N SER A 195 -18.26 18.22 -11.98
CA SER A 195 -19.00 19.06 -12.91
C SER A 195 -20.18 19.71 -12.19
N ILE A 196 -20.40 21.00 -12.41
CA ILE A 196 -21.58 21.72 -11.90
C ILE A 196 -22.55 22.16 -13.00
N ASN A 197 -22.28 21.80 -14.25
CA ASN A 197 -23.13 22.06 -15.42
C ASN A 197 -22.75 21.14 -16.59
N GLU A 198 -23.63 21.05 -17.59
CA GLU A 198 -23.46 20.17 -18.76
C GLU A 198 -22.19 20.47 -19.59
N THR A 199 -21.73 21.72 -19.63
CA THR A 199 -20.51 22.08 -20.38
C THR A 199 -19.28 21.46 -19.74
N GLU A 200 -19.20 21.48 -18.40
CA GLU A 200 -18.13 20.82 -17.66
C GLU A 200 -18.19 19.30 -17.79
N GLU A 201 -19.39 18.71 -17.78
CA GLU A 201 -19.55 17.26 -18.03
C GLU A 201 -18.96 16.85 -19.38
N GLN A 202 -19.29 17.58 -20.45
CA GLN A 202 -18.75 17.32 -21.79
C GLN A 202 -17.23 17.45 -21.82
N ASN A 203 -16.68 18.45 -21.13
CA ASN A 203 -15.23 18.66 -21.04
C ASN A 203 -14.52 17.54 -20.28
N LEU A 204 -15.08 17.06 -19.17
CA LEU A 204 -14.51 15.97 -18.37
C LEU A 204 -14.60 14.65 -19.12
N GLN A 205 -15.73 14.39 -19.79
CA GLN A 205 -15.90 13.22 -20.64
C GLN A 205 -14.87 13.20 -21.79
N ALA A 206 -14.64 14.35 -22.44
CA ALA A 206 -13.62 14.47 -23.49
C ALA A 206 -12.18 14.23 -22.99
N LYS A 207 -11.92 14.46 -21.69
CA LYS A 207 -10.64 14.17 -21.03
C LYS A 207 -10.51 12.73 -20.53
N GLY A 208 -11.52 11.88 -20.78
CA GLY A 208 -11.52 10.48 -20.38
C GLY A 208 -11.86 10.24 -18.90
N PHE A 209 -12.48 11.20 -18.23
CA PHE A 209 -13.04 10.95 -16.90
C PHE A 209 -14.31 10.11 -16.98
N LYS A 210 -14.51 9.25 -15.98
CA LYS A 210 -15.73 8.47 -15.78
C LYS A 210 -16.65 9.19 -14.80
N LYS A 211 -17.90 9.38 -15.21
CA LYS A 211 -18.96 10.00 -14.40
C LYS A 211 -19.51 9.00 -13.38
N ILE A 212 -19.64 9.40 -12.13
CA ILE A 212 -20.54 8.72 -11.18
C ILE A 212 -21.93 9.33 -11.38
N ASN A 213 -22.85 8.53 -11.89
CA ASN A 213 -24.16 9.01 -12.37
C ASN A 213 -25.17 9.20 -11.22
N VAL A 214 -24.77 9.95 -10.21
CA VAL A 214 -25.56 10.31 -9.04
C VAL A 214 -25.44 11.82 -8.84
N ASP A 215 -26.57 12.51 -8.83
CA ASP A 215 -26.62 13.95 -8.57
C ASP A 215 -26.30 14.23 -7.10
N LEU A 216 -25.23 14.97 -6.84
CA LEU A 216 -24.77 15.30 -5.48
C LEU A 216 -25.69 16.29 -4.77
N ASN A 217 -26.53 17.01 -5.52
CA ASN A 217 -27.57 17.90 -4.98
C ASN A 217 -28.96 17.23 -4.97
N LYS A 218 -29.05 15.90 -5.14
CA LYS A 218 -30.36 15.23 -5.27
C LYS A 218 -31.29 15.56 -4.11
N GLY A 219 -32.49 16.03 -4.44
CA GLY A 219 -33.51 16.43 -3.47
C GLY A 219 -33.31 17.82 -2.88
N ALA A 220 -32.16 18.47 -3.12
CA ALA A 220 -31.96 19.88 -2.90
C ALA A 220 -32.25 20.65 -4.20
N ASP A 221 -32.73 21.89 -4.07
CA ASP A 221 -33.00 22.75 -5.23
C ASP A 221 -31.70 23.41 -5.67
N GLY A 222 -30.95 22.87 -6.65
CA GLY A 222 -29.66 23.44 -7.06
C GLY A 222 -29.18 22.97 -8.44
N ASN A 223 -27.90 23.20 -8.72
CA ASN A 223 -27.29 22.69 -9.95
C ASN A 223 -27.24 21.16 -9.92
N HIS A 224 -27.30 20.52 -11.09
CA HIS A 224 -26.96 19.11 -11.21
C HIS A 224 -25.44 18.95 -11.10
N ILE A 225 -25.00 18.33 -10.01
CA ILE A 225 -23.58 18.19 -9.70
C ILE A 225 -23.20 16.72 -9.71
N TYR A 226 -22.09 16.40 -10.36
CA TYR A 226 -21.62 15.02 -10.48
C TYR A 226 -20.14 14.90 -10.15
N LEU A 227 -19.79 13.80 -9.48
CA LEU A 227 -18.41 13.41 -9.22
C LEU A 227 -17.85 12.63 -10.42
N TRP A 228 -16.60 12.89 -10.75
CA TRP A 228 -15.88 12.27 -11.84
C TRP A 228 -14.55 11.72 -11.36
N TYR A 229 -14.14 10.58 -11.89
CA TYR A 229 -12.84 9.99 -11.58
C TYR A 229 -12.11 9.55 -12.85
N LYS A 230 -10.77 9.46 -12.77
CA LYS A 230 -9.94 8.89 -13.83
C LYS A 230 -8.95 7.90 -13.23
N LYS A 231 -8.68 6.81 -13.96
CA LYS A 231 -7.62 5.86 -13.67
C LYS A 231 -6.59 5.98 -14.78
N GLU A 232 -5.35 6.32 -14.44
CA GLU A 232 -4.33 6.64 -15.42
C GLU A 232 -3.00 5.98 -15.05
N SER A 233 -2.42 5.30 -16.01
CA SER A 233 -1.16 4.58 -15.80
C SER A 233 -0.01 5.56 -15.54
N GLY A 234 0.90 5.20 -14.63
CA GLY A 234 2.06 6.01 -14.26
C GLY A 234 1.77 7.24 -13.40
N VAL A 235 0.51 7.47 -13.00
CA VAL A 235 0.13 8.56 -12.09
C VAL A 235 -0.04 8.01 -10.67
N PRO A 236 0.56 8.62 -9.64
CA PRO A 236 0.39 8.17 -8.27
C PRO A 236 -1.10 8.13 -7.87
N PRO A 237 -1.55 7.07 -7.17
CA PRO A 237 -2.95 6.91 -6.80
C PRO A 237 -3.37 7.92 -5.73
N ILE A 238 -4.66 8.23 -5.71
CA ILE A 238 -5.28 8.94 -4.60
C ILE A 238 -5.40 7.97 -3.43
N THR A 239 -4.94 8.39 -2.25
CA THR A 239 -4.91 7.59 -1.03
C THR A 239 -5.75 8.20 0.10
N ARG A 240 -6.16 9.46 0.01
CA ARG A 240 -7.10 10.06 0.96
C ARG A 240 -8.00 11.08 0.26
N ILE A 241 -9.24 11.16 0.72
CA ILE A 241 -10.22 12.18 0.33
C ILE A 241 -10.70 12.87 1.60
N GLN A 242 -10.88 14.18 1.53
CA GLN A 242 -11.31 15.04 2.64
C GLN A 242 -12.32 16.06 2.11
N VAL A 243 -13.18 16.55 2.99
CA VAL A 243 -14.22 17.53 2.69
C VAL A 243 -14.09 18.74 3.61
N THR A 244 -14.25 19.93 3.05
CA THR A 244 -14.36 21.16 3.84
C THR A 244 -15.72 21.79 3.61
N PHE A 245 -16.44 22.08 4.70
CA PHE A 245 -17.71 22.81 4.70
C PHE A 245 -17.60 24.21 5.35
N LYS A 246 -16.37 24.64 5.68
CA LYS A 246 -16.01 25.99 6.14
C LYS A 246 -14.58 26.31 5.69
N ASP A 247 -14.31 27.58 5.40
CA ASP A 247 -13.00 28.04 4.92
C ASP A 247 -11.86 27.74 5.89
N ILE A 248 -12.12 27.82 7.20
CA ILE A 248 -11.10 27.57 8.23
C ILE A 248 -10.55 26.13 8.19
N LEU A 249 -11.34 25.17 7.69
CA LEU A 249 -10.94 23.77 7.58
C LEU A 249 -9.91 23.52 6.47
N ALA A 250 -9.76 24.46 5.52
CA ALA A 250 -8.87 24.31 4.38
C ALA A 250 -7.40 24.51 4.73
N ALA A 251 -7.08 25.29 5.78
CA ALA A 251 -5.71 25.68 6.09
C ALA A 251 -4.80 24.46 6.36
N GLY A 252 -5.26 23.50 7.16
CA GLY A 252 -4.51 22.27 7.45
C GLY A 252 -4.26 21.43 6.19
N LEU A 253 -5.27 21.29 5.33
CA LEU A 253 -5.20 20.53 4.07
C LEU A 253 -4.23 21.16 3.08
N ILE A 254 -4.31 22.47 2.87
CA ILE A 254 -3.38 23.24 2.01
C ILE A 254 -1.94 23.03 2.48
N ASN A 255 -1.71 23.21 3.78
CA ASN A 255 -0.37 23.11 4.37
C ASN A 255 0.16 21.66 4.43
N ALA A 256 -0.70 20.66 4.29
CA ALA A 256 -0.35 19.25 4.17
C ALA A 256 -0.20 18.78 2.71
N GLY A 257 -0.47 19.63 1.71
CA GLY A 257 -0.29 19.32 0.30
C GLY A 257 -1.49 18.62 -0.36
N TYR A 258 -2.69 18.72 0.22
CA TYR A 258 -3.91 18.24 -0.44
C TYR A 258 -4.26 19.12 -1.64
N THR A 259 -4.83 18.50 -2.67
CA THR A 259 -5.33 19.20 -3.84
C THR A 259 -6.82 19.47 -3.69
N LYS A 260 -7.22 20.75 -3.77
CA LYS A 260 -8.61 21.19 -3.79
C LYS A 260 -9.23 20.93 -5.16
N ILE A 261 -10.44 20.39 -5.20
CA ILE A 261 -11.33 20.51 -6.36
C ILE A 261 -12.14 21.80 -6.16
N ASP A 262 -11.84 22.82 -6.96
CA ASP A 262 -12.39 24.17 -6.79
C ASP A 262 -13.81 24.28 -7.40
N LYS A 263 -14.71 23.45 -6.87
CA LYS A 263 -16.12 23.35 -7.23
C LYS A 263 -16.94 23.18 -5.96
N ASP A 264 -17.87 24.10 -5.74
CA ASP A 264 -18.81 24.00 -4.63
C ASP A 264 -19.82 22.87 -4.91
N LEU A 265 -19.83 21.85 -4.04
CA LEU A 265 -20.72 20.69 -4.16
C LEU A 265 -22.17 21.02 -3.81
N ASN A 266 -22.45 22.20 -3.26
CA ASN A 266 -23.78 22.74 -3.02
C ASN A 266 -24.11 23.91 -3.97
N ALA A 267 -23.43 24.03 -5.11
CA ALA A 267 -23.65 25.15 -6.02
C ALA A 267 -25.13 25.23 -6.44
N GLY A 268 -25.75 26.39 -6.17
CA GLY A 268 -27.16 26.65 -6.47
C GLY A 268 -28.16 26.20 -5.40
N SER A 269 -27.75 25.39 -4.41
CA SER A 269 -28.65 24.81 -3.40
C SER A 269 -28.78 25.60 -2.10
N GLY A 270 -27.93 26.62 -1.90
CA GLY A 270 -28.02 27.54 -0.76
C GLY A 270 -27.59 26.95 0.58
N GLY A 271 -26.91 25.80 0.58
CA GLY A 271 -26.32 25.15 1.75
C GLY A 271 -24.95 25.68 2.16
N ASP A 272 -24.22 24.90 2.95
CA ASP A 272 -22.82 25.19 3.27
C ASP A 272 -21.97 25.07 1.99
N TYR A 273 -20.93 25.90 1.83
CA TYR A 273 -19.98 25.76 0.72
C TYR A 273 -19.10 24.53 0.95
N ILE A 274 -19.28 23.50 0.13
CA ILE A 274 -18.61 22.21 0.31
C ILE A 274 -17.59 22.01 -0.79
N TYR A 275 -16.35 21.71 -0.42
CA TYR A 275 -15.27 21.42 -1.37
C TYR A 275 -14.62 20.07 -1.06
N LEU A 276 -14.36 19.31 -2.13
CA LEU A 276 -13.64 18.04 -2.06
C LEU A 276 -12.14 18.27 -2.19
N TRP A 277 -11.37 17.48 -1.45
CA TRP A 277 -9.91 17.50 -1.46
C TRP A 277 -9.39 16.09 -1.59
N TYR A 278 -8.27 15.92 -2.29
CA TYR A 278 -7.62 14.62 -2.40
C TYR A 278 -6.11 14.72 -2.14
N TYR A 279 -5.52 13.61 -1.68
CA TYR A 279 -4.09 13.49 -1.42
C TYR A 279 -3.54 12.20 -2.03
N ARG A 280 -2.28 12.25 -2.45
CA ARG A 280 -1.53 11.14 -3.04
C ARG A 280 -0.34 10.83 -2.14
N GLY A 281 -0.59 10.03 -1.12
CA GLY A 281 0.43 9.62 -0.15
C GLY A 281 1.12 8.33 -0.52
N GLN A 282 2.23 8.04 0.18
CA GLN A 282 3.08 6.87 -0.05
C GLN A 282 3.56 6.24 1.27
N THR A 283 3.00 6.66 2.41
CA THR A 283 3.35 6.11 3.72
C THR A 283 2.70 4.74 3.92
N GLU A 284 3.08 4.02 4.99
CA GLU A 284 2.39 2.79 5.39
C GLU A 284 0.90 2.97 5.74
N TYR A 285 0.46 4.21 5.93
CA TYR A 285 -0.93 4.59 6.22
C TYR A 285 -1.70 5.01 4.96
N ASP A 286 -1.06 4.92 3.78
CA ASP A 286 -1.62 5.35 2.50
C ASP A 286 -1.99 4.13 1.64
N THR A 287 -3.22 3.65 1.79
CA THR A 287 -3.74 2.59 0.92
C THR A 287 -4.48 3.19 -0.29
N PRO A 288 -4.08 2.85 -1.53
CA PRO A 288 -4.74 3.33 -2.75
C PRO A 288 -6.25 3.10 -2.78
N ILE A 289 -6.98 4.09 -3.31
CA ILE A 289 -8.41 3.96 -3.58
C ILE A 289 -8.59 3.32 -4.96
N VAL A 290 -9.33 2.20 -5.01
CA VAL A 290 -9.63 1.48 -6.26
C VAL A 290 -10.99 1.85 -6.81
N ASP A 291 -11.93 2.30 -5.98
CA ASP A 291 -13.29 2.56 -6.43
C ASP A 291 -14.01 3.61 -5.56
N ILE A 292 -14.98 4.31 -6.14
CA ILE A 292 -15.78 5.34 -5.47
C ILE A 292 -17.24 5.21 -5.89
N GLU A 293 -18.13 5.33 -4.92
CA GLU A 293 -19.57 5.30 -5.09
C GLU A 293 -20.24 6.44 -4.32
N VAL A 294 -21.49 6.75 -4.65
CA VAL A 294 -22.29 7.78 -3.96
C VAL A 294 -23.65 7.22 -3.60
N THR A 295 -24.03 7.32 -2.32
CA THR A 295 -25.37 6.95 -1.85
C THR A 295 -26.25 8.18 -1.69
N THR A 296 -27.55 8.01 -1.91
CA THR A 296 -28.54 9.12 -1.78
C THR A 296 -29.61 8.88 -0.72
N ASP A 297 -29.51 7.79 0.02
CA ASP A 297 -30.40 7.45 1.13
C ASP A 297 -29.75 6.38 2.01
N ALA A 298 -30.25 6.25 3.24
CA ALA A 298 -29.73 5.33 4.25
C ALA A 298 -29.81 3.84 3.83
N LYS A 299 -30.80 3.44 3.04
CA LYS A 299 -30.98 2.01 2.69
C LYS A 299 -29.89 1.52 1.76
N GLN A 300 -29.36 2.38 0.90
CA GLN A 300 -28.22 2.06 0.06
C GLN A 300 -26.93 1.85 0.87
N GLU A 301 -26.83 2.47 2.05
CA GLU A 301 -25.66 2.36 2.92
C GLU A 301 -25.52 0.95 3.53
N ASP A 302 -26.61 0.18 3.66
CA ASP A 302 -26.59 -1.21 4.14
C ASP A 302 -25.56 -2.06 3.37
N ASP A 303 -25.62 -2.00 2.04
CA ASP A 303 -24.78 -2.83 1.16
C ASP A 303 -23.33 -2.33 1.13
N MET A 304 -23.13 -1.02 1.26
CA MET A 304 -21.81 -0.40 1.32
C MET A 304 -21.06 -0.84 2.57
N VAL A 305 -21.73 -0.78 3.73
CA VAL A 305 -21.20 -1.22 5.03
C VAL A 305 -20.83 -2.72 4.99
N ARG A 306 -21.73 -3.58 4.49
CA ARG A 306 -21.48 -5.03 4.38
C ARG A 306 -20.33 -5.36 3.44
N SER A 307 -20.14 -4.55 2.41
CA SER A 307 -19.13 -4.79 1.38
C SER A 307 -17.78 -4.15 1.71
N GLY A 308 -17.61 -3.62 2.92
CA GLY A 308 -16.34 -3.08 3.42
C GLY A 308 -15.94 -1.75 2.80
N TRP A 309 -16.90 -0.94 2.36
CA TRP A 309 -16.63 0.41 1.87
C TRP A 309 -16.49 1.41 3.02
N GLU A 310 -15.62 2.40 2.84
CA GLU A 310 -15.41 3.50 3.78
C GLU A 310 -16.24 4.71 3.38
N ARG A 311 -16.94 5.33 4.34
CA ARG A 311 -17.81 6.49 4.13
C ARG A 311 -17.10 7.79 4.50
N LEU A 312 -17.18 8.82 3.65
CA LEU A 312 -16.91 10.19 4.08
C LEU A 312 -18.04 10.68 4.98
N ALA A 313 -17.70 11.16 6.17
CA ALA A 313 -18.69 11.48 7.21
C ALA A 313 -19.63 12.64 6.81
N CYS A 314 -19.11 13.62 6.07
CA CYS A 314 -19.84 14.82 5.67
C CYS A 314 -21.02 14.50 4.73
N ASP A 315 -22.21 14.94 5.11
CA ASP A 315 -23.36 15.02 4.21
C ASP A 315 -23.13 16.12 3.15
N LEU A 316 -23.13 15.75 1.86
CA LEU A 316 -22.85 16.70 0.78
C LEU A 316 -23.99 17.69 0.53
N ASN A 317 -25.18 17.45 1.09
CA ASN A 317 -26.31 18.39 1.07
C ASN A 317 -26.43 19.22 2.36
N ARG A 318 -25.34 19.33 3.14
CA ARG A 318 -25.32 20.01 4.44
C ARG A 318 -25.93 21.41 4.34
N LYS A 319 -27.03 21.62 5.09
CA LYS A 319 -27.85 22.86 5.14
C LYS A 319 -28.51 23.28 3.82
N ALA A 320 -28.32 22.56 2.73
CA ALA A 320 -29.11 22.73 1.50
C ALA A 320 -30.50 22.08 1.63
N GLY A 321 -30.61 21.06 2.48
CA GLY A 321 -31.79 20.20 2.55
C GLY A 321 -31.73 19.08 1.51
N GLY A 322 -32.84 18.38 1.28
CA GLY A 322 -32.87 17.27 0.32
C GLY A 322 -32.41 15.94 0.91
N ASN A 323 -31.81 15.11 0.05
CA ASN A 323 -31.36 13.78 0.46
C ASN A 323 -30.04 13.83 1.21
N TRP A 324 -29.79 12.84 2.07
CA TRP A 324 -28.47 12.61 2.66
C TRP A 324 -27.55 12.00 1.61
N ILE A 325 -26.52 12.74 1.22
CA ILE A 325 -25.62 12.34 0.15
C ILE A 325 -24.24 12.05 0.73
N HIS A 326 -23.73 10.83 0.52
CA HIS A 326 -22.42 10.42 1.02
C HIS A 326 -21.57 9.80 -0.07
N ILE A 327 -20.28 10.16 -0.08
CA ILE A 327 -19.26 9.51 -0.90
C ILE A 327 -18.69 8.31 -0.13
N TRP A 328 -18.49 7.22 -0.86
CA TRP A 328 -17.88 6.00 -0.38
C TRP A 328 -16.63 5.68 -1.19
N MET A 329 -15.65 5.05 -0.55
CA MET A 329 -14.43 4.61 -1.22
C MET A 329 -14.09 3.17 -0.85
N LYS A 330 -13.53 2.46 -1.83
CA LYS A 330 -12.99 1.12 -1.65
C LYS A 330 -11.48 1.17 -1.75
N ARG A 331 -10.81 0.57 -0.76
CA ARG A 331 -9.36 0.43 -0.71
C ARG A 331 -8.88 -0.77 -1.50
N GLU A 332 -7.66 -0.69 -2.02
CA GLU A 332 -6.97 -1.83 -2.65
C GLU A 332 -6.87 -3.03 -1.70
N LYS A 333 -6.57 -2.76 -0.42
CA LYS A 333 -6.40 -3.76 0.64
C LYS A 333 -7.32 -3.42 1.80
N GLN A 334 -7.72 -4.45 2.55
CA GLN A 334 -8.44 -4.22 3.79
C GLN A 334 -7.58 -3.39 4.75
N THR A 335 -8.11 -2.23 5.12
CA THR A 335 -7.58 -1.31 6.11
C THR A 335 -8.20 -1.62 7.47
N TYR A 336 -7.47 -1.27 8.51
CA TYR A 336 -7.91 -1.33 9.89
C TYR A 336 -7.53 -0.05 10.61
N ILE A 337 -8.41 0.46 11.45
CA ILE A 337 -8.14 1.63 12.27
C ILE A 337 -7.12 1.23 13.34
N CYS A 338 -5.93 1.84 13.33
CA CYS A 338 -4.85 1.53 14.26
C CYS A 338 -4.61 2.58 15.33
N ASP A 339 -5.22 3.76 15.16
CA ASP A 339 -5.07 4.89 16.05
C ASP A 339 -6.27 5.84 15.94
N VAL A 340 -6.58 6.53 17.04
CA VAL A 340 -7.67 7.51 17.11
C VAL A 340 -7.31 8.66 18.05
N THR A 341 -7.65 9.88 17.66
CA THR A 341 -7.46 11.08 18.48
C THR A 341 -8.57 12.09 18.17
N VAL A 342 -8.61 13.18 18.93
CA VAL A 342 -9.65 14.22 18.85
C VAL A 342 -8.98 15.58 19.02
N THR A 343 -9.46 16.57 18.28
CA THR A 343 -9.00 17.97 18.36
C THR A 343 -10.17 18.90 18.55
N ASP A 344 -10.01 19.94 19.37
CA ASP A 344 -10.95 21.05 19.61
C ASP A 344 -10.50 22.36 18.95
N SER A 345 -9.43 22.31 18.15
CA SER A 345 -8.84 23.45 17.47
C SER A 345 -8.07 23.00 16.23
N PHE A 346 -7.78 23.95 15.34
CA PHE A 346 -7.14 23.68 14.04
C PHE A 346 -5.61 23.67 14.06
N GLY A 347 -5.00 23.92 15.22
CA GLY A 347 -3.56 24.18 15.34
C GLY A 347 -2.68 23.00 14.95
N SER A 348 -3.21 21.77 15.04
CA SER A 348 -2.49 20.53 14.77
C SER A 348 -2.96 19.82 13.50
N ASP A 349 -3.93 20.36 12.74
CA ASP A 349 -4.50 19.71 11.55
C ASP A 349 -3.42 19.33 10.54
N GLN A 350 -2.50 20.26 10.23
CA GLN A 350 -1.42 20.01 9.28
C GLN A 350 -0.58 18.80 9.69
N ASP A 351 -0.21 18.71 10.97
CA ASP A 351 0.63 17.63 11.47
C ASP A 351 -0.11 16.31 11.44
N HIS A 352 -1.40 16.27 11.81
CA HIS A 352 -2.23 15.07 11.70
C HIS A 352 -2.30 14.58 10.25
N PHE A 353 -2.61 15.45 9.30
CA PHE A 353 -2.68 15.09 7.88
C PHE A 353 -1.34 14.58 7.34
N LYS A 354 -0.21 15.21 7.71
CA LYS A 354 1.13 14.77 7.30
C LYS A 354 1.51 13.42 7.90
N ASN A 355 1.04 13.11 9.11
CA ASN A 355 1.31 11.85 9.81
C ASN A 355 0.32 10.73 9.46
N GLY A 356 -0.48 10.92 8.41
CA GLY A 356 -1.35 9.89 7.84
C GLY A 356 -2.72 9.78 8.49
N TYR A 357 -3.12 10.71 9.36
CA TYR A 357 -4.48 10.73 9.90
C TYR A 357 -5.49 11.21 8.86
N ILE A 358 -6.68 10.64 8.95
CA ILE A 358 -7.90 11.00 8.24
C ILE A 358 -8.80 11.67 9.27
N ARG A 359 -9.25 12.89 8.97
CA ARG A 359 -10.27 13.56 9.77
C ARG A 359 -11.63 12.98 9.42
N VAL A 360 -12.44 12.68 10.43
CA VAL A 360 -13.87 12.49 10.26
C VAL A 360 -14.45 13.87 9.99
N ASP A 361 -14.78 14.19 8.73
CA ASP A 361 -15.27 15.51 8.31
C ASP A 361 -16.73 15.78 8.74
N GLU A 362 -16.98 15.63 10.04
CA GLU A 362 -18.18 16.07 10.73
C GLU A 362 -17.75 16.75 12.04
N ASP A 363 -18.34 17.91 12.30
CA ASP A 363 -18.09 18.66 13.54
C ASP A 363 -18.91 18.02 14.64
N THR A 364 -18.27 17.30 15.58
CA THR A 364 -19.02 16.56 16.61
C THR A 364 -19.81 17.45 17.55
N ASN A 365 -19.58 18.77 17.49
CA ASN A 365 -20.28 19.81 18.24
C ASN A 365 -21.26 20.61 17.35
N ARG A 366 -21.72 20.02 16.24
CA ARG A 366 -22.60 20.65 15.26
C ARG A 366 -23.87 21.21 15.91
N ASP A 367 -24.12 22.48 15.64
CA ASP A 367 -25.27 23.26 16.14
C ASP A 367 -25.35 23.43 17.67
N ALA A 368 -24.42 22.84 18.44
CA ALA A 368 -24.32 23.03 19.90
C ALA A 368 -23.64 24.35 20.29
N GLY A 369 -22.81 24.88 19.39
CA GLY A 369 -21.92 26.01 19.65
C GLY A 369 -20.72 25.64 20.53
N GLY A 370 -19.66 26.46 20.49
CA GLY A 370 -18.40 26.17 21.18
C GLY A 370 -17.25 25.94 20.21
N ALA A 371 -16.33 25.06 20.58
CA ALA A 371 -15.22 24.66 19.72
C ALA A 371 -15.71 23.80 18.54
N TYR A 372 -14.95 23.80 17.44
CA TYR A 372 -15.11 22.77 16.42
C TYR A 372 -14.34 21.54 16.87
N VAL A 373 -15.04 20.43 17.04
CA VAL A 373 -14.42 19.21 17.55
C VAL A 373 -14.44 18.14 16.47
N PHE A 374 -13.27 17.57 16.18
CA PHE A 374 -13.11 16.57 15.14
C PHE A 374 -12.46 15.31 15.67
N ILE A 375 -13.01 14.16 15.27
CA ILE A 375 -12.37 12.86 15.44
C ILE A 375 -11.38 12.65 14.30
N TRP A 376 -10.22 12.09 14.62
CA TRP A 376 -9.19 11.71 13.67
C TRP A 376 -8.86 10.25 13.87
N TYR A 377 -8.63 9.54 12.78
CA TYR A 377 -8.20 8.16 12.83
C TYR A 377 -7.06 7.91 11.85
N ARG A 378 -6.30 6.84 12.07
CA ARG A 378 -5.24 6.42 11.16
C ARG A 378 -5.40 4.95 10.83
N GLU A 379 -5.19 4.59 9.58
CA GLU A 379 -5.39 3.24 9.05
C GLU A 379 -4.08 2.49 8.87
N THR A 380 -4.13 1.17 8.93
CA THR A 380 -3.02 0.27 8.61
C THR A 380 -3.55 -0.96 7.89
N THR A 381 -2.70 -1.66 7.13
CA THR A 381 -3.04 -2.97 6.56
C THR A 381 -2.67 -4.14 7.47
N ASP A 382 -2.01 -3.88 8.61
CA ASP A 382 -1.67 -4.91 9.60
C ASP A 382 -2.75 -5.01 10.70
N PRO A 383 -3.59 -6.07 10.70
CA PRO A 383 -4.66 -6.23 11.69
C PRO A 383 -4.13 -6.33 13.12
N LYS A 384 -2.87 -6.71 13.35
CA LYS A 384 -2.29 -6.81 14.71
C LYS A 384 -2.08 -5.44 15.36
N ARG A 385 -2.02 -4.38 14.56
CA ARG A 385 -1.87 -2.99 15.04
C ARG A 385 -3.20 -2.30 15.25
N ALA A 386 -4.31 -2.92 14.84
CA ALA A 386 -5.64 -2.33 14.87
C ALA A 386 -6.18 -2.13 16.30
N LEU A 387 -7.08 -1.16 16.42
CA LEU A 387 -7.97 -1.00 17.55
C LEU A 387 -9.03 -2.11 17.50
N THR A 388 -9.47 -2.55 18.66
CA THR A 388 -10.41 -3.68 18.80
C THR A 388 -11.74 -3.30 19.46
N ALA A 389 -11.83 -2.10 20.03
CA ALA A 389 -13.09 -1.57 20.53
C ALA A 389 -13.05 -0.04 20.61
N LEU A 390 -14.22 0.58 20.46
CA LEU A 390 -14.46 2.00 20.74
C LEU A 390 -15.64 2.12 21.71
N ASN A 391 -15.63 3.15 22.55
CA ASN A 391 -16.74 3.48 23.44
C ASN A 391 -16.82 4.99 23.70
N ILE A 392 -17.94 5.45 24.22
CA ILE A 392 -18.16 6.85 24.62
C ILE A 392 -18.55 6.88 26.09
N SER A 393 -18.06 7.86 26.86
CA SER A 393 -18.61 8.19 28.19
C SER A 393 -19.32 9.53 28.15
N THR A 394 -20.49 9.63 28.77
CA THR A 394 -21.29 10.87 28.86
C THR A 394 -21.49 11.36 30.30
N ASN A 395 -20.92 10.65 31.28
CA ASN A 395 -20.99 10.97 32.70
C ASN A 395 -19.85 10.28 33.47
N ASP A 396 -19.61 10.72 34.71
CA ASP A 396 -18.50 10.24 35.55
C ASP A 396 -18.57 8.75 35.89
N SER A 397 -19.78 8.19 36.00
CA SER A 397 -19.97 6.76 36.29
C SER A 397 -19.50 5.91 35.11
N GLU A 398 -19.87 6.29 33.89
CA GLU A 398 -19.39 5.64 32.66
C GLU A 398 -17.89 5.83 32.46
N PHE A 399 -17.38 7.04 32.70
CA PHE A 399 -15.94 7.34 32.61
C PHE A 399 -15.13 6.38 33.51
N THR A 400 -15.54 6.28 34.78
CA THR A 400 -14.91 5.40 35.76
C THR A 400 -15.04 3.92 35.37
N ALA A 401 -16.21 3.51 34.88
CA ALA A 401 -16.46 2.12 34.46
C ALA A 401 -15.59 1.71 33.26
N LEU A 402 -15.39 2.59 32.27
CA LEU A 402 -14.54 2.33 31.11
C LEU A 402 -13.05 2.27 31.49
N GLN A 403 -12.62 3.13 32.40
CA GLN A 403 -11.27 3.10 32.95
C GLN A 403 -11.00 1.75 33.66
N GLN A 404 -11.94 1.26 34.47
CA GLN A 404 -11.83 -0.05 35.15
C GLN A 404 -11.82 -1.24 34.17
N GLN A 405 -12.40 -1.06 32.99
CA GLN A 405 -12.39 -2.05 31.91
C GLN A 405 -11.12 -1.98 31.04
N ASN A 406 -10.11 -1.17 31.42
CA ASN A 406 -8.86 -0.95 30.70
C ASN A 406 -9.05 -0.32 29.30
N TYR A 407 -10.10 0.49 29.10
CA TYR A 407 -10.13 1.38 27.95
C TYR A 407 -9.15 2.54 28.14
N GLN A 408 -8.61 3.05 27.03
CA GLN A 408 -7.82 4.27 26.99
C GLN A 408 -8.69 5.44 26.51
N SER A 409 -8.70 6.55 27.24
CA SER A 409 -9.46 7.75 26.87
C SER A 409 -8.64 8.65 25.95
N VAL A 410 -9.27 9.19 24.92
CA VAL A 410 -8.79 10.41 24.27
C VAL A 410 -9.11 11.59 25.20
N SER A 411 -8.17 12.52 25.36
CA SER A 411 -8.24 13.56 26.42
C SER A 411 -9.17 14.74 26.12
N VAL A 412 -9.68 14.86 24.90
CA VAL A 412 -10.49 16.01 24.46
C VAL A 412 -11.97 15.73 24.69
N ASN A 413 -12.67 16.73 25.23
CA ASN A 413 -14.12 16.72 25.43
C ASN A 413 -14.85 17.06 24.12
N PHE A 414 -15.80 16.23 23.68
CA PHE A 414 -16.58 16.53 22.47
C PHE A 414 -17.46 17.77 22.60
N ASN A 415 -17.83 18.13 23.82
CA ASN A 415 -18.66 19.29 24.12
C ASN A 415 -17.81 20.53 24.50
N GLU A 416 -16.54 20.59 24.10
CA GLU A 416 -15.64 21.69 24.47
C GLU A 416 -16.18 23.06 24.04
N GLY A 417 -16.20 24.01 24.99
CA GLY A 417 -16.78 25.33 24.78
C GLY A 417 -18.30 25.37 24.57
N SER A 418 -18.99 24.23 24.60
CA SER A 418 -20.46 24.15 24.60
C SER A 418 -21.03 24.15 26.03
N LYS A 419 -22.35 24.11 26.16
CA LYS A 419 -23.04 23.96 27.47
C LYS A 419 -23.32 22.49 27.85
N GLY A 420 -22.78 21.54 27.09
CA GLY A 420 -23.03 20.10 27.25
C GLY A 420 -22.31 19.47 28.44
N VAL A 421 -22.64 18.20 28.73
CA VAL A 421 -21.89 17.41 29.72
C VAL A 421 -20.54 16.98 29.13
N PRO A 422 -19.53 16.67 29.93
CA PRO A 422 -18.28 16.11 29.41
C PRO A 422 -18.54 14.79 28.67
N VAL A 423 -18.09 14.71 27.41
CA VAL A 423 -18.20 13.51 26.58
C VAL A 423 -16.83 13.15 26.05
N TYR A 424 -16.41 11.88 26.23
CA TYR A 424 -15.07 11.41 25.87
C TYR A 424 -15.13 10.13 25.03
N LEU A 425 -14.20 10.03 24.08
CA LEU A 425 -13.94 8.84 23.28
C LEU A 425 -12.95 7.91 23.98
N TRP A 426 -13.24 6.61 23.93
CA TRP A 426 -12.44 5.55 24.51
C TRP A 426 -12.11 4.49 23.49
N TYR A 427 -10.94 3.87 23.58
CA TYR A 427 -10.52 2.79 22.69
C TYR A 427 -9.74 1.67 23.40
N LYS A 428 -9.59 0.53 22.72
CA LYS A 428 -8.78 -0.62 23.12
C LYS A 428 -7.90 -1.14 21.99
N LYS A 429 -6.79 -1.78 22.37
CA LYS A 429 -5.81 -2.37 21.46
C LYS A 429 -5.34 -3.69 22.06
N ASP A 430 -6.16 -4.72 21.88
CA ASP A 430 -5.99 -5.98 22.63
C ASP A 430 -5.34 -7.09 21.79
N GLY A 431 -4.87 -6.78 20.57
CA GLY A 431 -4.22 -7.74 19.67
C GLY A 431 -5.11 -8.91 19.25
N SER A 432 -6.42 -8.80 19.43
CA SER A 432 -7.42 -9.86 19.26
C SER A 432 -7.98 -9.98 17.83
N LEU A 433 -8.82 -11.01 17.61
CA LEU A 433 -9.34 -11.49 16.32
C LEU A 433 -10.35 -10.58 15.60
N ASP A 434 -10.73 -9.42 16.16
CA ASP A 434 -11.84 -8.60 15.65
C ASP A 434 -11.43 -7.12 15.46
N PRO A 435 -10.50 -6.84 14.52
CA PRO A 435 -9.95 -5.51 14.31
C PRO A 435 -10.98 -4.56 13.69
N ILE A 436 -11.04 -3.32 14.17
CA ILE A 436 -11.93 -2.31 13.59
C ILE A 436 -11.44 -1.96 12.18
N LYS A 437 -12.30 -2.19 11.19
CA LYS A 437 -12.03 -1.95 9.76
C LYS A 437 -12.35 -0.51 9.34
N ALA A 438 -13.46 0.03 9.82
CA ALA A 438 -13.92 1.37 9.47
C ALA A 438 -14.65 2.02 10.64
N MET A 439 -14.65 3.35 10.70
CA MET A 439 -15.44 4.13 11.65
C MET A 439 -16.01 5.39 10.99
N THR A 440 -17.13 5.90 11.50
CA THR A 440 -17.71 7.16 11.04
C THR A 440 -18.74 7.71 12.05
N VAL A 441 -19.16 8.96 11.87
CA VAL A 441 -20.19 9.62 12.71
C VAL A 441 -21.50 9.73 11.95
N LEU A 442 -22.58 9.22 12.54
CA LEU A 442 -23.92 9.24 11.97
C LEU A 442 -24.72 10.40 12.58
N VAL A 443 -25.09 11.36 11.73
CA VAL A 443 -26.03 12.44 12.06
C VAL A 443 -27.45 12.09 11.63
N ASN A 444 -27.60 11.23 10.60
CA ASN A 444 -28.88 10.77 10.07
C ASN A 444 -29.45 9.63 10.94
N PRO A 445 -30.62 9.80 11.60
CA PRO A 445 -31.22 8.74 12.41
C PRO A 445 -31.64 7.51 11.60
N ASP A 446 -31.99 7.66 10.33
CA ASP A 446 -32.37 6.52 9.48
C ASP A 446 -31.15 5.65 9.13
N ALA A 447 -29.96 6.26 9.02
CA ALA A 447 -28.70 5.54 8.80
C ALA A 447 -28.34 4.65 9.98
N VAL A 448 -28.67 5.03 11.22
CA VAL A 448 -28.41 4.20 12.42
C VAL A 448 -29.02 2.80 12.27
N LYS A 449 -30.28 2.71 11.83
CA LYS A 449 -30.97 1.43 11.63
C LYS A 449 -30.31 0.60 10.53
N SER A 450 -29.89 1.27 9.45
CA SER A 450 -29.19 0.68 8.32
C SER A 450 -27.84 0.08 8.72
N TYR A 451 -27.04 0.82 9.49
CA TYR A 451 -25.75 0.36 10.02
C TYR A 451 -25.91 -0.83 10.97
N VAL A 452 -26.83 -0.75 11.93
CA VAL A 452 -27.10 -1.87 12.85
C VAL A 452 -27.54 -3.12 12.07
N LYS A 453 -28.45 -2.97 11.09
CA LYS A 453 -28.88 -4.07 10.24
C LYS A 453 -27.72 -4.66 9.44
N ALA A 454 -26.81 -3.84 8.95
CA ALA A 454 -25.62 -4.24 8.22
C ALA A 454 -24.58 -4.99 9.08
N GLY A 455 -24.72 -4.98 10.40
CA GLY A 455 -23.81 -5.62 11.36
C GLY A 455 -22.75 -4.67 11.94
N ALA A 456 -22.89 -3.37 11.72
CA ALA A 456 -22.04 -2.37 12.35
C ALA A 456 -22.40 -2.19 13.83
N THR A 457 -21.40 -1.84 14.64
CA THR A 457 -21.64 -1.40 16.01
C THR A 457 -21.92 0.10 16.01
N VAL A 458 -23.11 0.50 16.48
CA VAL A 458 -23.45 1.90 16.72
C VAL A 458 -23.45 2.15 18.23
N ILE A 459 -22.64 3.11 18.68
CA ILE A 459 -22.61 3.51 20.09
C ILE A 459 -23.77 4.47 20.30
N GLU A 460 -24.86 3.99 20.92
CA GLU A 460 -26.10 4.75 21.17
C GLU A 460 -25.95 5.81 22.29
N LYS A 461 -24.88 6.60 22.24
CA LYS A 461 -24.63 7.74 23.13
C LYS A 461 -24.46 8.98 22.27
N ASN A 462 -25.32 9.98 22.49
CA ASN A 462 -25.27 11.22 21.74
C ASN A 462 -23.95 11.96 22.04
N LEU A 463 -23.16 12.26 21.01
CA LEU A 463 -21.91 13.01 21.16
C LEU A 463 -22.14 14.43 21.69
N ASN A 464 -23.32 15.01 21.40
CA ASN A 464 -23.78 16.31 21.90
C ASN A 464 -24.64 16.21 23.17
N SER A 465 -24.39 15.21 24.03
CA SER A 465 -25.18 15.01 25.25
C SER A 465 -25.18 16.26 26.14
N GLY A 466 -26.36 16.66 26.62
CA GLY A 466 -26.51 17.79 27.54
C GLY A 466 -26.53 19.19 26.88
N ASN A 467 -26.51 19.29 25.55
CA ASN A 467 -26.72 20.55 24.83
C ASN A 467 -27.77 20.38 23.71
N ASP A 468 -28.08 21.47 23.00
CA ASP A 468 -29.08 21.52 21.91
C ASP A 468 -28.49 21.20 20.52
N GLY A 469 -27.28 20.64 20.47
CA GLY A 469 -26.61 20.23 19.23
C GLY A 469 -27.31 19.10 18.50
N LYS A 470 -26.85 18.83 17.28
CA LYS A 470 -27.36 17.70 16.51
C LYS A 470 -27.06 16.40 17.23
N ILE A 471 -28.04 15.48 17.19
CA ILE A 471 -27.83 14.13 17.70
C ILE A 471 -26.88 13.41 16.77
N GLU A 472 -25.79 12.92 17.32
CA GLU A 472 -24.74 12.27 16.57
C GLU A 472 -24.27 11.01 17.28
N TYR A 473 -23.99 9.96 16.52
CA TYR A 473 -23.56 8.67 17.04
C TYR A 473 -22.28 8.21 16.36
N LEU A 474 -21.31 7.78 17.15
CA LEU A 474 -20.13 7.09 16.64
C LEU A 474 -20.49 5.65 16.27
N CYS A 475 -20.07 5.20 15.09
CA CYS A 475 -20.23 3.83 14.64
C CYS A 475 -18.94 3.27 14.05
N PHE A 476 -18.80 1.95 14.11
CA PHE A 476 -17.64 1.25 13.56
C PHE A 476 -17.97 -0.20 13.15
N ASN A 477 -17.17 -0.73 12.23
CA ASN A 477 -17.29 -2.08 11.70
C ASN A 477 -16.05 -2.90 12.05
N GLN A 478 -16.23 -4.20 12.34
CA GLN A 478 -15.15 -5.13 12.66
C GLN A 478 -14.99 -6.23 11.61
#